data_AF-A0A388ST28-F1
#
_entry.id   AF-A0A388ST28-F1
#
_cell.length_a   1.000
_cell.length_b   1.000
_cell.length_c   1.000
_cell.angle_alpha   90.00
_cell.angle_beta   90.00
_cell.angle_gamma   90.00
#
_symmetry.space_group_name_H-M   'P 1'
#
loop_
_entity.id
_entity.type
_entity.pdbx_description
1 polymer ?
#
loop_
_entity_poly.entity_id
_entity_poly.type
_entity_poly.pdbx_seq_one_letter_code
_entity_poly.pdbx_strand_id
1 'polypeptide(L)' 'MLTLRCAACRRKLWKYLKLGKGEVLRCHKERITRVYEAEERDGRIWCACGLAVGVDRGGHWAMLSSAFTYSGTKDTRL' A
#
# COMPACT_ATOMS: atom_id res chain seq x y z
N MET A 1 4.96 3.24 -11.65
CA MET A 1 3.82 2.62 -10.94
C MET A 1 4.30 1.44 -10.09
N LEU A 2 4.04 1.46 -8.78
CA LEU A 2 4.34 0.34 -7.89
C LEU A 2 3.16 -0.63 -7.80
N THR A 3 3.47 -1.89 -7.49
CA THR A 3 2.49 -2.92 -7.10
C THR A 3 2.80 -3.36 -5.69
N LEU A 4 1.90 -3.06 -4.75
CA LEU A 4 2.02 -3.50 -3.37
C LEU A 4 1.45 -4.91 -3.24
N ARG A 5 2.12 -5.73 -2.43
CA ARG A 5 1.74 -7.11 -2.13
C ARG A 5 1.81 -7.36 -0.63
N CYS A 6 0.93 -8.21 -0.13
CA CYS A 6 1.00 -8.69 1.24
C CYS A 6 2.32 -9.45 1.46
N ALA A 7 3.01 -9.17 2.57
CA ALA A 7 4.24 -9.88 2.90
C ALA A 7 3.99 -11.35 3.28
N ALA A 8 2.84 -11.64 3.91
CA ALA A 8 2.48 -13.00 4.32
C ALA A 8 2.02 -13.89 3.16
N CYS A 9 1.03 -13.44 2.37
CA CYS A 9 0.40 -14.29 1.35
C CYS A 9 0.78 -13.95 -0.10
N ARG A 10 1.60 -12.92 -0.31
CA ARG A 10 2.10 -12.45 -1.63
C ARG A 10 1.03 -11.97 -2.62
N ARG A 11 -0.26 -12.00 -2.26
CA ARG A 11 -1.36 -11.44 -3.07
C ARG A 11 -1.18 -9.95 -3.28
N LYS A 12 -1.65 -9.46 -4.43
CA LYS A 12 -1.62 -8.04 -4.77
C LYS A 12 -2.63 -7.31 -3.90
N LEU A 13 -2.21 -6.20 -3.30
CA LEU A 13 -3.07 -5.34 -2.51
C LEU A 13 -3.60 -4.21 -3.39
N TRP A 14 -2.71 -3.43 -4.00
CA TRP A 14 -3.08 -2.36 -4.92
C TRP A 14 -1.92 -1.91 -5.83
N LYS A 15 -2.27 -1.12 -6.85
CA LYS A 15 -1.33 -0.29 -7.62
C LYS A 15 -1.20 1.09 -6.97
N TYR A 16 0.02 1.59 -6.90
CA TYR A 16 0.32 2.87 -6.25
C TYR A 16 1.25 3.75 -7.10
N LEU A 17 0.81 4.97 -7.35
CA LEU A 17 1.62 5.99 -7.99
C LEU A 17 2.63 6.55 -6.98
N LYS A 18 3.81 5.93 -6.90
CA LYS A 18 4.92 6.45 -6.10
C LYS A 18 5.61 7.58 -6.83
N LEU A 19 5.49 8.77 -6.24
CA LEU A 19 6.18 9.99 -6.64
C LEU A 19 7.40 10.21 -5.74
N GLY A 20 8.52 10.61 -6.35
CA GLY A 20 9.75 10.95 -5.65
C GLY A 20 10.49 9.77 -5.00
N LYS A 21 11.61 10.08 -4.36
CA LYS A 21 12.50 9.10 -3.70
C LYS A 21 11.89 8.62 -2.36
N GLY A 22 12.51 7.60 -1.76
CA GLY A 22 12.10 7.05 -0.46
C GLY A 22 11.15 5.85 -0.51
N GLU A 23 10.78 5.40 0.70
CA GLU A 23 9.91 4.24 0.95
C GLU A 23 8.42 4.58 0.87
N VAL A 24 7.57 3.56 0.95
CA VAL A 24 6.11 3.67 0.94
C VAL A 24 5.55 3.53 2.35
N LEU A 25 6.05 4.33 3.30
CA LEU A 25 5.52 4.35 4.68
C LEU A 25 4.27 5.24 4.80
N ARG A 26 4.19 6.26 3.95
CA ARG A 26 3.03 7.14 3.79
C ARG A 26 2.40 6.86 2.43
N CYS A 27 1.38 6.02 2.39
CA CYS A 27 0.68 5.64 1.15
C CYS A 27 -0.58 6.50 0.99
N HIS A 28 -0.49 7.56 0.19
CA HIS A 28 -1.60 8.49 -0.03
C HIS A 28 -2.76 7.81 -0.76
N LYS A 29 -3.98 7.91 -0.23
CA LYS A 29 -5.17 7.23 -0.78
C LYS A 29 -5.46 7.67 -2.21
N GLU A 30 -5.30 8.95 -2.51
CA GLU A 30 -5.47 9.55 -3.86
C GLU A 30 -4.55 8.95 -4.93
N ARG A 31 -3.41 8.37 -4.53
CA ARG A 31 -2.40 7.80 -5.45
C ARG A 31 -2.58 6.29 -5.64
N ILE A 32 -3.59 5.70 -5.00
CA ILE A 32 -3.97 4.31 -5.21
C ILE A 32 -4.83 4.26 -6.46
N THR A 33 -4.28 3.70 -7.54
CA THR A 33 -4.96 3.71 -8.84
C THR A 33 -5.82 2.48 -9.08
N ARG A 34 -5.61 1.41 -8.30
CA ARG A 34 -6.40 0.18 -8.40
C ARG A 34 -6.24 -0.67 -7.15
N VAL A 35 -7.35 -1.07 -6.53
CA VAL A 35 -7.39 -2.01 -5.41
C VAL A 35 -7.63 -3.44 -5.91
N TYR A 36 -7.05 -4.43 -5.22
CA TYR A 36 -7.25 -5.86 -5.43
C TYR A 36 -7.71 -6.51 -4.10
N GLU A 37 -6.83 -7.22 -3.40
CA GLU A 37 -7.14 -8.05 -2.21
C GLU A 37 -6.91 -7.27 -0.91
N ALA A 38 -7.50 -6.07 -0.80
CA ALA A 38 -7.38 -5.23 0.38
C ALA A 38 -8.72 -4.60 0.78
N GLU A 39 -8.99 -4.59 2.10
CA GLU A 39 -10.24 -4.12 2.68
C GLU A 39 -9.99 -3.20 3.87
N GLU A 40 -10.69 -2.08 3.92
CA GLU A 40 -10.67 -1.16 5.05
C GLU A 40 -11.63 -1.64 6.14
N ARG A 41 -11.12 -1.85 7.35
CA ARG A 41 -11.90 -2.26 8.52
C ARG A 41 -11.25 -1.77 9.81
N ASP A 42 -12.05 -1.20 10.71
CA ASP A 42 -11.64 -0.72 12.04
C ASP A 42 -10.45 0.26 12.00
N GLY A 43 -10.50 1.23 11.07
CA GLY A 43 -9.44 2.24 10.92
C GLY A 43 -8.09 1.65 10.44
N ARG A 44 -8.12 0.47 9.81
CA ARG A 44 -6.95 -0.20 9.23
C ARG A 44 -7.24 -0.71 7.85
N ILE A 45 -6.19 -0.92 7.07
CA ILE A 45 -6.26 -1.60 5.78
C ILE A 45 -5.70 -3.02 5.94
N TRP A 46 -6.50 -4.00 5.56
CA TRP A 46 -6.22 -5.43 5.73
C TRP A 46 -6.03 -6.09 4.38
N CYS A 47 -5.20 -7.12 4.32
CA CYS A 47 -5.23 -8.07 3.23
C CYS A 47 -6.38 -9.06 3.44
N ALA A 48 -6.94 -9.60 2.35
CA ALA A 48 -7.91 -10.70 2.39
C ALA A 48 -7.41 -11.95 3.15
N CYS A 49 -6.09 -12.11 3.37
CA CYS A 49 -5.53 -13.17 4.21
C CYS A 49 -5.58 -12.87 5.72
N GLY A 50 -6.13 -11.74 6.14
CA GLY A 50 -6.24 -11.33 7.55
C GLY A 50 -5.03 -10.58 8.11
N LEU A 51 -4.01 -10.27 7.31
CA LEU A 51 -2.87 -9.47 7.78
C LEU A 51 -3.22 -7.97 7.72
N ALA A 52 -3.03 -7.25 8.83
CA ALA A 52 -3.09 -5.79 8.84
C ALA A 52 -1.89 -5.20 8.10
N VAL A 53 -2.14 -4.35 7.12
CA VAL A 53 -1.10 -3.76 6.25
C VAL A 53 -0.79 -2.31 6.63
N GLY A 54 -1.75 -1.57 7.15
CA GLY A 54 -1.58 -0.17 7.52
C GLY A 54 -2.71 0.36 8.39
N VAL A 55 -2.50 1.55 8.93
CA VAL A 55 -3.45 2.26 9.80
C VAL A 55 -3.94 3.51 9.08
N ASP A 56 -5.24 3.81 9.20
CA ASP A 56 -5.80 5.03 8.62
C ASP A 56 -5.29 6.27 9.34
N ARG A 57 -4.88 7.27 8.57
CA ARG A 57 -4.55 8.63 9.04
C ARG A 57 -5.32 9.68 8.24
N GLY A 58 -6.48 9.32 7.69
CA GLY A 58 -7.32 10.15 6.85
C GLY A 58 -6.86 10.09 5.40
N GLY A 59 -6.00 11.03 4.98
CA GLY A 59 -5.56 11.14 3.57
C GLY A 59 -4.56 10.08 3.11
N HIS A 60 -4.03 9.27 4.03
CA HIS A 60 -3.04 8.23 3.72
C HIS A 60 -3.13 7.06 4.69
N TRP A 61 -2.66 5.91 4.23
CA TRP A 61 -2.31 4.78 5.07
C TRP A 61 -0.91 4.98 5.65
N ALA A 62 -0.80 4.93 6.97
CA ALA A 62 0.46 4.71 7.65
C ALA A 62 0.79 3.21 7.55
N MET A 63 1.70 2.86 6.65
CA MET A 63 1.96 1.48 6.28
C MET A 63 2.88 0.79 7.31
N LEU A 64 2.57 -0.46 7.63
CA LEU A 64 3.42 -1.32 8.46
C LEU A 64 4.49 -1.96 7.57
N SER A 65 5.74 -1.48 7.66
CA SER A 65 6.83 -1.83 6.73
C SER A 65 7.07 -3.34 6.55
N SER A 66 6.86 -4.14 7.60
CA SER A 66 6.99 -5.61 7.55
C SER A 66 5.79 -6.34 6.97
N ALA A 67 4.64 -5.67 6.83
CA ALA A 67 3.38 -6.30 6.40
C ALA A 67 3.18 -6.30 4.89
N PHE A 68 4.02 -5.60 4.13
CA PHE A 68 3.93 -5.55 2.67
C PHE A 68 5.29 -5.52 1.99
N THR A 69 5.27 -5.85 0.71
CA THR A 69 6.40 -5.65 -0.21
C THR A 69 5.89 -4.87 -1.42
N TYR A 70 6.81 -4.24 -2.17
CA TYR A 70 6.45 -3.54 -3.40
C TYR A 70 7.48 -3.78 -4.49
N SER A 71 7.01 -3.77 -5.73
CA SER A 71 7.85 -3.84 -6.93
C SER A 71 7.32 -2.94 -8.04
N GLY A 72 8.19 -2.61 -8.99
CA GLY A 72 7.87 -1.74 -10.13
C GLY A 72 8.61 -0.41 -10.08
N THR A 73 8.26 0.48 -11.00
CA THR A 73 8.98 1.73 -11.24
C THR A 73 8.47 2.85 -10.34
N LYS A 74 9.37 3.58 -9.70
CA LYS A 74 9.06 4.85 -9.03
C LYS A 74 9.02 5.94 -10.09
N ASP A 75 8.00 6.80 -10.05
CA ASP A 75 8.05 8.01 -10.87
C ASP A 75 8.92 9.04 -10.15
N THR A 76 10.12 9.26 -10.69
CA THR A 76 11.09 10.20 -10.14
C THR A 76 10.93 11.60 -10.71
N ARG A 77 9.97 11.83 -11.61
CA ARG A 77 9.70 13.14 -12.18
C ARG A 77 8.77 13.91 -11.24
N LEU A 78 9.35 14.45 -10.17
CA LEU A 78 8.80 15.54 -9.36
C LEU A 78 9.94 16.27 -8.69
#